data_AF-A0AAV8WPH0-F1
#
_entry.id   AF-A0AAV8WPH0-F1
#
_cell.length_a   1.000
_cell.length_b   1.000
_cell.length_c   1.000
_cell.angle_alpha   90.00
_cell.angle_beta   90.00
_cell.angle_gamma   90.00
#
_symmetry.space_group_name_H-M   'P 1'
#
loop_
_entity.id
_entity.type
_entity.pdbx_description
1 polymer ?
#
loop_
_entity_poly.entity_id
_entity_poly.type
_entity_poly.pdbx_seq_one_letter_code
_entity_poly.pdbx_strand_id
1 'polypeptide(L)'
;MQIKKPGLIPRYVQPIECVLQLEHSSKWPSDLEALCHIKTSFYLEISKMLKKDHKIISHVTPDFIDVFFEGLVFRYRLSIPKEIALMKKMSTETGLTCYRESLESAHMETSLNIMPKVMGALKGVQSLYPSYGPGTALIKRWLRSQLIDDYYFPDIVVNLLNASLYINNVFIQSNTPQMSFLKFLKFFSEFDWNLQTVLVNFNDDITNEEISELESKLQQNRAGYPPLYIIMPFDQGLSVFTKYVPTKEILNRVKQLAKESLNFVNNIIIKQNCVGIKELFIPNFDGYNVLIHLRPLLNPRRHEQILFTSPENRIVVEKYSPGNDDKLPIVDFNPVEKYLTTLRNNYGKYAIFFHDSFGGNTIAVLWNPKVFETVDFKVSRVNAGMLVDGKIVFNMEAVIEDFYILGKDLVKTIDKR
;
A
#
# COMPACT_ATOMS: atom_id res chain seq x y z
N MET A 1 -23.54 -31.07 -14.99
CA MET A 1 -23.13 -29.66 -14.81
C MET A 1 -21.65 -29.57 -15.16
N GLN A 2 -21.29 -29.11 -16.36
CA GLN A 2 -19.88 -29.02 -16.77
C GLN A 2 -19.21 -27.89 -16.00
N ILE A 3 -18.33 -28.24 -15.07
CA ILE A 3 -17.47 -27.28 -14.36
C ILE A 3 -16.53 -26.69 -15.42
N LYS A 4 -16.84 -25.49 -15.94
CA LYS A 4 -15.89 -24.71 -16.74
C LYS A 4 -14.59 -24.63 -15.96
N LYS A 5 -13.49 -25.15 -16.52
CA LYS A 5 -12.16 -24.92 -15.95
C LYS A 5 -12.02 -23.40 -15.73
N PRO A 6 -11.66 -22.93 -14.52
CA PRO A 6 -11.49 -21.51 -14.29
C PRO A 6 -10.45 -20.99 -15.29
N GLY A 7 -10.85 -20.03 -16.12
CA GLY A 7 -9.99 -19.42 -17.13
C GLY A 7 -8.79 -18.76 -16.46
N LEU A 8 -7.64 -18.83 -17.12
CA LEU A 8 -6.44 -18.11 -16.68
C LEU A 8 -6.72 -16.60 -16.68
N ILE A 9 -6.57 -15.94 -15.53
CA ILE A 9 -6.63 -14.47 -15.48
C ILE A 9 -5.36 -13.86 -16.12
N PRO A 10 -5.47 -12.75 -16.87
CA PRO A 10 -4.31 -12.00 -17.34
C PRO A 10 -3.40 -11.56 -16.19
N ARG A 11 -2.13 -11.30 -16.49
CA ARG A 11 -1.17 -10.76 -15.52
C ARG A 11 -1.62 -9.37 -15.06
N TYR A 12 -1.30 -9.03 -13.82
CA TYR A 12 -1.59 -7.71 -13.29
C TYR A 12 -0.71 -6.68 -14.00
N VAL A 13 -1.34 -5.63 -14.54
CA VAL A 13 -0.64 -4.50 -15.15
C VAL A 13 -0.79 -3.30 -14.23
N GLN A 14 0.28 -2.98 -13.50
CA GLN A 14 0.33 -1.80 -12.66
C GLN A 14 0.58 -0.56 -13.53
N PRO A 15 -0.26 0.48 -13.46
CA PRO A 15 0.01 1.74 -14.13
C PRO A 15 1.15 2.49 -13.44
N ILE A 16 1.95 3.20 -14.23
CA ILE A 16 2.92 4.18 -13.75
C ILE A 16 2.17 5.49 -13.56
N GLU A 17 1.88 5.85 -12.32
CA GLU A 17 1.17 7.09 -11.98
C GLU A 17 2.05 8.32 -12.31
N CYS A 18 1.45 9.26 -13.03
CA CYS A 18 2.06 10.51 -13.50
C CYS A 18 1.13 11.67 -13.18
N VAL A 19 1.68 12.82 -12.78
CA VAL A 19 0.91 14.02 -12.49
C VAL A 19 1.20 15.09 -13.55
N LEU A 20 0.15 15.62 -14.16
CA LEU A 20 0.21 16.75 -15.09
C LEU A 20 -0.11 18.04 -14.35
N GLN A 21 0.74 19.05 -14.51
CA GLN A 21 0.48 20.41 -14.03
C GLN A 21 0.40 21.33 -15.23
N LEU A 22 -0.69 22.09 -15.32
CA LEU A 22 -0.88 23.11 -16.34
C LEU A 22 -0.45 24.47 -15.78
N GLU A 23 -0.25 25.43 -16.68
CA GLU A 23 -0.07 26.82 -16.30
C GLU A 23 -1.27 27.35 -15.50
N HIS A 24 -1.00 28.32 -14.63
CA HIS A 24 -2.04 28.95 -13.83
C HIS A 24 -3.09 29.62 -14.72
N SER A 25 -4.36 29.30 -14.47
CA SER A 25 -5.49 29.88 -15.18
C SER A 25 -6.60 30.25 -14.19
N SER A 26 -7.15 31.45 -14.33
CA SER A 26 -8.32 31.89 -13.56
C SER A 26 -9.65 31.37 -14.13
N LYS A 27 -9.62 30.72 -15.31
CA LYS A 27 -10.82 30.28 -16.05
C LYS A 27 -11.37 28.92 -15.61
N TRP A 28 -10.76 28.27 -14.62
CA TRP A 28 -11.31 27.03 -14.07
C TRP A 28 -12.70 27.26 -13.46
N PRO A 29 -13.69 26.39 -13.68
CA PRO A 29 -15.01 26.50 -13.08
C PRO A 29 -14.95 26.55 -11.56
N SER A 30 -15.96 27.15 -10.94
CA SER A 30 -16.13 27.17 -9.49
C SER A 30 -17.06 26.09 -8.98
N ASP A 31 -17.70 25.35 -9.89
CA ASP A 31 -18.47 24.15 -9.62
C ASP A 31 -17.61 22.90 -9.85
N LEU A 32 -17.76 21.89 -8.98
CA LEU A 32 -16.92 20.69 -8.98
C LEU A 32 -17.23 19.79 -10.19
N GLU A 33 -18.50 19.61 -10.53
CA GLU A 33 -18.92 18.77 -11.66
C GLU A 33 -18.46 19.38 -12.98
N ALA A 34 -18.67 20.68 -13.15
CA ALA A 34 -18.15 21.43 -14.29
C ALA A 34 -16.62 21.34 -14.40
N LEU A 35 -15.89 21.42 -13.28
CA LEU A 35 -14.44 21.25 -13.27
C LEU A 35 -14.04 19.84 -13.74
N CYS A 36 -14.71 18.80 -13.25
CA CYS A 36 -14.48 17.42 -13.69
C CYS A 36 -14.73 17.22 -15.18
N HIS A 37 -15.78 17.83 -15.74
CA HIS A 37 -16.04 17.79 -17.18
C HIS A 37 -14.96 18.47 -18.00
N ILE A 38 -14.47 19.64 -17.56
CA ILE A 38 -13.35 20.31 -18.25
C ILE A 38 -12.06 19.49 -18.10
N LYS A 39 -11.77 18.91 -16.95
CA LYS A 39 -10.63 18.00 -16.77
C LYS A 39 -10.70 16.82 -17.75
N THR A 40 -11.88 16.23 -17.90
CA THR A 40 -12.14 15.15 -18.86
C THR A 40 -11.95 15.62 -20.30
N SER A 41 -12.36 16.84 -20.65
CA SER A 41 -12.18 17.37 -22.01
C SER A 41 -10.70 17.58 -22.36
N PHE A 42 -9.87 18.00 -21.40
CA PHE A 42 -8.41 18.02 -21.57
C PHE A 42 -7.86 16.62 -21.88
N TYR A 43 -8.28 15.60 -21.13
CA TYR A 43 -7.85 14.22 -21.40
C TYR A 43 -8.28 13.72 -22.79
N LEU A 44 -9.49 14.06 -23.23
CA LEU A 44 -9.98 13.71 -24.57
C LEU A 44 -9.16 14.36 -25.68
N GLU A 45 -8.82 15.65 -25.56
CA GLU A 45 -8.01 16.32 -26.58
C GLU A 45 -6.57 15.78 -26.59
N ILE A 46 -5.97 15.49 -25.42
CA ILE A 46 -4.66 14.83 -25.32
C ILE A 46 -4.71 13.46 -26.01
N SER A 47 -5.72 12.64 -25.73
CA SER A 47 -5.90 11.32 -26.33
C SER A 47 -6.02 11.40 -27.86
N LYS A 48 -6.78 12.37 -28.36
CA LYS A 48 -6.95 12.63 -29.79
C LYS A 48 -5.64 13.03 -30.46
N MET A 49 -4.84 13.91 -29.85
CA MET A 49 -3.52 14.32 -30.35
C MET A 49 -2.53 13.15 -30.36
N LEU A 50 -2.45 12.38 -29.27
CA LEU A 50 -1.60 11.19 -29.16
C LEU A 50 -1.92 10.16 -30.27
N LYS A 51 -3.21 9.95 -30.54
CA LYS A 51 -3.65 9.04 -31.60
C LYS A 51 -3.34 9.58 -33.00
N LYS A 52 -3.62 10.87 -33.25
CA LYS A 52 -3.48 11.50 -34.57
C LYS A 52 -2.01 11.63 -34.99
N ASP A 53 -1.18 12.16 -34.10
CA ASP A 53 0.17 12.60 -34.44
C ASP A 53 1.22 11.51 -34.17
N HIS A 54 0.95 10.62 -33.19
CA HIS A 54 1.91 9.59 -32.76
C HIS A 54 1.38 8.15 -32.85
N LYS A 55 0.11 7.95 -33.21
CA LYS A 55 -0.54 6.62 -33.24
C LYS A 55 -0.47 5.88 -31.90
N ILE A 56 -0.40 6.63 -30.79
CA ILE A 56 -0.32 6.06 -29.43
C ILE A 56 -1.72 5.72 -28.93
N ILE A 57 -1.86 4.54 -28.34
CA ILE A 57 -3.12 4.05 -27.77
C ILE A 57 -3.31 4.66 -26.39
N SER A 58 -4.52 5.18 -26.13
CA SER A 58 -4.89 5.71 -24.82
C SER A 58 -6.35 5.42 -24.48
N HIS A 59 -6.67 5.47 -23.20
CA HIS A 59 -8.02 5.32 -22.67
C HIS A 59 -8.31 6.44 -21.66
N VAL A 60 -9.43 7.13 -21.85
CA VAL A 60 -9.80 8.29 -21.05
C VAL A 60 -10.92 7.91 -20.08
N THR A 61 -10.76 8.33 -18.84
CA THR A 61 -11.79 8.30 -17.78
C THR A 61 -11.99 9.72 -17.24
N PRO A 62 -13.03 9.98 -16.43
CA PRO A 62 -13.19 11.29 -15.79
C PRO A 62 -12.03 11.70 -14.87
N ASP A 63 -11.34 10.71 -14.29
CA ASP A 63 -10.31 10.96 -13.28
C ASP A 63 -8.89 11.01 -13.86
N PHE A 64 -8.63 10.26 -14.93
CA PHE A 64 -7.30 10.08 -15.51
C PHE A 64 -7.33 9.65 -16.98
N ILE A 65 -6.17 9.73 -17.64
CA ILE A 65 -5.90 9.12 -18.94
C ILE A 65 -4.80 8.06 -18.83
N ASP A 66 -5.09 6.83 -19.27
CA ASP A 66 -4.10 5.77 -19.42
C ASP A 66 -3.50 5.81 -20.82
N VAL A 67 -2.18 5.82 -20.92
CA VAL A 67 -1.41 5.87 -22.18
C VAL A 67 -0.54 4.62 -22.28
N PHE A 68 -0.73 3.83 -23.34
CA PHE A 68 0.08 2.64 -23.60
C PHE A 68 1.27 2.99 -24.48
N PHE A 69 2.47 2.84 -23.93
CA PHE A 69 3.71 3.20 -24.62
C PHE A 69 4.81 2.21 -24.27
N GLU A 70 5.43 1.62 -25.30
CA GLU A 70 6.54 0.66 -25.18
C GLU A 70 6.29 -0.50 -24.19
N GLY A 71 5.06 -1.04 -24.17
CA GLY A 71 4.68 -2.16 -23.29
C GLY A 71 4.34 -1.75 -21.86
N LEU A 72 4.39 -0.45 -21.55
CA LEU A 72 4.04 0.11 -20.25
C LEU A 72 2.74 0.92 -20.35
N VAL A 73 2.06 1.05 -19.22
CA VAL A 73 0.88 1.91 -19.10
C VAL A 73 1.21 3.05 -18.16
N PHE A 74 1.11 4.28 -18.65
CA PHE A 74 1.27 5.50 -17.87
C PHE A 74 -0.11 6.08 -17.57
N ARG A 75 -0.43 6.29 -16.29
CA ARG A 75 -1.68 6.90 -15.86
C ARG A 75 -1.44 8.34 -15.50
N TYR A 76 -1.94 9.26 -16.32
CA TYR A 76 -1.80 10.70 -16.08
C TYR A 76 -3.02 11.26 -15.36
N ARG A 77 -2.78 12.02 -14.29
CA ARG A 77 -3.78 12.76 -13.53
C ARG A 77 -3.46 14.25 -13.54
N LEU A 78 -4.45 15.07 -13.87
CA LEU A 78 -4.32 16.51 -13.84
C LEU A 78 -4.39 17.01 -12.39
N SER A 79 -3.37 17.74 -11.95
CA SER A 79 -3.36 18.41 -10.64
C SER A 79 -3.87 19.83 -10.80
N ILE A 80 -5.08 20.08 -10.28
CA ILE A 80 -5.70 21.40 -10.25
C ILE A 80 -5.88 21.81 -8.78
N PRO A 81 -5.07 22.75 -8.24
CA PRO A 81 -5.19 23.18 -6.84
C PRO A 81 -6.60 23.68 -6.46
N LYS A 82 -7.31 24.29 -7.41
CA LYS A 82 -8.70 24.73 -7.23
C LYS A 82 -9.66 23.57 -6.95
N GLU A 83 -9.43 22.38 -7.52
CA GLU A 83 -10.25 21.19 -7.29
C GLU A 83 -10.21 20.78 -5.82
N ILE A 84 -9.00 20.67 -5.25
CA ILE A 84 -8.79 20.35 -3.84
C ILE A 84 -9.47 21.41 -2.94
N ALA A 85 -9.32 22.69 -3.29
CA ALA A 85 -9.96 23.77 -2.55
C ALA A 85 -11.49 23.74 -2.60
N LEU A 86 -12.08 23.33 -3.74
CA LEU A 86 -13.53 23.15 -3.89
C LEU A 86 -14.02 21.92 -3.12
N MET A 87 -13.29 20.81 -3.13
CA MET A 87 -13.64 19.61 -2.35
C MET A 87 -13.67 19.88 -0.85
N LYS A 88 -12.84 20.81 -0.35
CA LYS A 88 -12.84 21.21 1.06
C LYS A 88 -14.04 22.10 1.42
N LYS A 89 -14.78 22.66 0.46
CA LYS A 89 -15.96 23.50 0.72
C LYS A 89 -17.19 22.64 0.98
N MET A 90 -17.88 22.89 2.08
CA MET A 90 -19.21 22.35 2.34
C MET A 90 -20.16 23.49 2.66
N SER A 91 -21.40 23.40 2.15
CA SER A 91 -22.49 24.31 2.53
C SER A 91 -23.28 23.65 3.65
N THR A 92 -23.35 24.30 4.80
CA THR A 92 -24.22 23.86 5.90
C THR A 92 -25.70 24.11 5.56
N GLU A 93 -26.62 23.43 6.26
CA GLU A 93 -28.07 23.57 6.07
C GLU A 93 -28.58 25.02 6.25
N THR A 94 -27.79 25.87 6.92
CA THR A 94 -28.06 27.30 7.14
C THR A 94 -27.49 28.21 6.04
N GLY A 95 -26.85 27.65 5.00
CA GLY A 95 -26.25 28.40 3.89
C GLY A 95 -24.85 28.96 4.17
N LEU A 96 -24.24 28.65 5.32
CA LEU A 96 -22.87 29.06 5.63
C LEU A 96 -21.86 28.10 4.99
N THR A 97 -20.89 28.64 4.27
CA THR A 97 -19.77 27.89 3.70
C THR A 97 -18.75 27.57 4.80
N CYS A 98 -18.58 26.29 5.13
CA CYS A 98 -17.51 25.82 5.99
C CYS A 98 -16.44 25.11 5.16
N TYR A 99 -15.20 25.14 5.64
CA TYR A 99 -14.08 24.40 5.04
C TYR A 99 -13.74 23.24 5.94
N ARG A 100 -13.91 22.01 5.44
CA ARG A 100 -13.56 20.79 6.18
C ARG A 100 -12.77 19.86 5.28
N GLU A 101 -11.64 19.41 5.79
CA GLU A 101 -10.85 18.37 5.14
C GLU A 101 -11.60 17.03 5.20
N SER A 102 -11.88 16.46 4.03
CA SER A 102 -12.39 15.09 3.87
C SER A 102 -11.23 14.12 3.59
N LEU A 103 -11.45 12.83 3.82
CA LEU A 103 -10.45 11.78 3.52
C LEU A 103 -10.06 11.80 2.04
N GLU A 104 -11.03 12.01 1.15
CA GLU A 104 -10.84 12.11 -0.29
C GLU A 104 -10.01 13.32 -0.67
N SER A 105 -10.29 14.49 -0.06
CA SER A 105 -9.53 15.72 -0.31
C SER A 105 -8.07 15.61 0.15
N ALA A 106 -7.85 15.00 1.33
CA ALA A 106 -6.52 14.77 1.87
C ALA A 106 -5.73 13.75 1.03
N HIS A 107 -6.39 12.69 0.56
CA HIS A 107 -5.79 11.72 -0.35
C HIS A 107 -5.41 12.39 -1.68
N MET A 108 -6.29 13.19 -2.27
CA MET A 108 -6.00 13.91 -3.51
C MET A 108 -4.81 14.88 -3.37
N GLU A 109 -4.75 15.65 -2.28
CA GLU A 109 -3.63 16.53 -1.99
C GLU A 109 -2.32 15.75 -1.82
N THR A 110 -2.37 14.65 -1.08
CA THR A 110 -1.21 13.77 -0.89
C THR A 110 -0.73 13.19 -2.21
N SER A 111 -1.63 12.64 -3.03
CA SER A 111 -1.27 11.96 -4.30
C SER A 111 -0.84 12.92 -5.41
N LEU A 112 -1.46 14.10 -5.54
CA LEU A 112 -1.24 15.01 -6.67
C LEU A 112 -0.25 16.14 -6.40
N ASN A 113 0.07 16.44 -5.13
CA ASN A 113 0.98 17.52 -4.77
C ASN A 113 2.20 17.01 -3.97
N ILE A 114 1.97 16.26 -2.89
CA ILE A 114 3.06 15.83 -1.99
C ILE A 114 3.86 14.67 -2.61
N MET A 115 3.17 13.64 -3.11
CA MET A 115 3.81 12.43 -3.65
C MET A 115 4.81 12.72 -4.78
N PRO A 116 4.53 13.56 -5.80
CA PRO A 116 5.52 13.86 -6.84
C PRO A 116 6.82 14.47 -6.29
N LYS A 117 6.73 15.35 -5.29
CA LYS A 117 7.90 15.97 -4.64
C LYS A 117 8.73 14.92 -3.91
N VAL A 118 8.07 14.05 -3.15
CA VAL A 118 8.70 12.95 -2.42
C VAL A 118 9.39 11.99 -3.39
N MET A 119 8.73 11.59 -4.48
CA MET A 119 9.32 10.72 -5.50
C MET A 119 10.54 11.36 -6.18
N GLY A 120 10.49 12.67 -6.45
CA GLY A 120 11.64 13.44 -6.94
C GLY A 120 12.83 13.41 -5.97
N ALA A 121 12.58 13.64 -4.68
CA ALA A 121 13.62 13.59 -3.65
C ALA A 121 14.21 12.18 -3.47
N LEU A 122 13.37 11.14 -3.46
CA LEU A 122 13.79 9.74 -3.40
C LEU A 122 14.62 9.33 -4.63
N LYS A 123 14.32 9.87 -5.82
CA LYS A 123 15.16 9.69 -7.00
C LYS A 123 16.56 10.29 -6.77
N GLY A 124 16.65 11.43 -6.09
CA GLY A 124 17.91 12.03 -5.64
C GLY A 124 18.71 11.06 -4.76
N VAL A 125 18.06 10.48 -3.74
CA VAL A 125 18.67 9.47 -2.86
C VAL A 125 19.18 8.26 -3.66
N GLN A 126 18.39 7.72 -4.59
CA GLN A 126 18.82 6.61 -5.45
C GLN A 126 20.03 6.95 -6.31
N SER A 127 20.11 8.20 -6.79
CA SER A 127 21.19 8.67 -7.67
C SER A 127 22.49 8.81 -6.90
N LEU A 128 22.43 9.24 -5.63
CA LEU A 128 23.57 9.30 -4.72
C LEU A 128 23.97 7.91 -4.19
N TYR A 129 22.97 7.05 -3.92
CA TYR A 129 23.17 5.74 -3.30
C TYR A 129 22.51 4.63 -4.13
N PRO A 130 23.21 4.07 -5.13
CA PRO A 130 22.63 3.08 -6.05
C PRO A 130 22.07 1.81 -5.38
N SER A 131 22.55 1.47 -4.19
CA SER A 131 22.07 0.33 -3.39
C SER A 131 20.68 0.54 -2.78
N TYR A 132 20.21 1.78 -2.67
CA TYR A 132 18.95 2.16 -2.04
C TYR A 132 17.76 1.45 -2.69
N GLY A 133 17.61 1.51 -3.99
CA GLY A 133 16.48 0.97 -4.75
C GLY A 133 16.38 -0.54 -4.60
N PRO A 134 17.43 -1.31 -4.93
CA PRO A 134 17.41 -2.76 -4.74
C PRO A 134 17.30 -3.17 -3.26
N GLY A 135 17.90 -2.42 -2.34
CA GLY A 135 17.76 -2.66 -0.90
C GLY A 135 16.33 -2.46 -0.41
N THR A 136 15.67 -1.39 -0.88
CA THR A 136 14.26 -1.10 -0.60
C THR A 136 13.35 -2.16 -1.19
N ALA A 137 13.63 -2.64 -2.41
CA ALA A 137 12.90 -3.76 -3.00
C ALA A 137 13.01 -5.03 -2.16
N LEU A 138 14.18 -5.32 -1.59
CA LEU A 138 14.40 -6.46 -0.70
C LEU A 138 13.60 -6.32 0.60
N ILE A 139 13.59 -5.12 1.20
CA ILE A 139 12.80 -4.81 2.41
C ILE A 139 11.31 -5.00 2.15
N LYS A 140 10.77 -4.42 1.07
CA LYS A 140 9.37 -4.58 0.67
C LYS A 140 9.03 -6.05 0.46
N ARG A 141 9.87 -6.78 -0.28
CA ARG A 141 9.66 -8.21 -0.55
C ARG A 141 9.65 -9.04 0.74
N TRP A 142 10.51 -8.72 1.70
CA TRP A 142 10.49 -9.34 3.03
C TRP A 142 9.18 -9.05 3.76
N LEU A 143 8.76 -7.78 3.88
CA LEU A 143 7.49 -7.41 4.52
C LEU A 143 6.30 -8.14 3.91
N ARG A 144 6.17 -8.13 2.57
CA ARG A 144 5.06 -8.80 1.88
C ARG A 144 5.10 -10.30 2.08
N SER A 145 6.29 -10.91 2.04
CA SER A 145 6.44 -12.35 2.33
C SER A 145 6.04 -12.72 3.76
N GLN A 146 6.11 -11.79 4.71
CA GLN A 146 5.63 -11.97 6.09
C GLN A 146 4.14 -11.58 6.27
N LEU A 147 3.40 -11.53 5.15
CA LEU A 147 1.96 -11.23 5.06
C LEU A 147 1.57 -9.81 5.52
N ILE A 148 2.53 -8.88 5.57
CA ILE A 148 2.27 -7.46 5.85
C ILE A 148 2.15 -6.75 4.50
N ASP A 149 0.91 -6.50 4.07
CA ASP A 149 0.63 -5.87 2.78
C ASP A 149 0.60 -4.33 2.83
N ASP A 150 0.42 -3.71 1.67
CA ASP A 150 0.47 -2.27 1.47
C ASP A 150 -0.57 -1.52 2.31
N TYR A 151 -1.72 -2.16 2.57
CA TYR A 151 -2.78 -1.61 3.41
C TYR A 151 -2.34 -1.32 4.85
N TYR A 152 -1.55 -2.21 5.46
CA TYR A 152 -1.06 -1.99 6.83
C TYR A 152 0.28 -1.25 6.87
N PHE A 153 1.10 -1.43 5.85
CA PHE A 153 2.42 -0.81 5.79
C PHE A 153 2.67 -0.33 4.35
N PRO A 154 2.33 0.94 4.05
CA PRO A 154 2.41 1.45 2.69
C PRO A 154 3.84 1.47 2.16
N ASP A 155 3.99 1.16 0.88
CA ASP A 155 5.25 1.10 0.16
C ASP A 155 6.04 2.42 0.25
N ILE A 156 5.34 3.56 0.23
CA ILE A 156 5.95 4.89 0.37
C ILE A 156 6.58 5.08 1.75
N VAL A 157 5.95 4.57 2.80
CA VAL A 157 6.49 4.61 4.16
C VAL A 157 7.77 3.78 4.23
N VAL A 158 7.80 2.60 3.61
CA VAL A 158 9.02 1.77 3.51
C VAL A 158 10.14 2.52 2.78
N ASN A 159 9.82 3.21 1.68
CA ASN A 159 10.81 4.00 0.92
C ASN A 159 11.42 5.11 1.78
N LEU A 160 10.58 5.86 2.51
CA LEU A 160 11.00 6.96 3.40
C LEU A 160 11.84 6.45 4.57
N LEU A 161 11.42 5.36 5.21
CA LEU A 161 12.17 4.74 6.30
C LEU A 161 13.53 4.25 5.84
N ASN A 162 13.61 3.58 4.69
CA ASN A 162 14.92 3.15 4.20
C ASN A 162 15.77 4.37 3.82
N ALA A 163 15.17 5.43 3.24
CA ALA A 163 15.90 6.65 2.89
C ALA A 163 16.51 7.33 4.12
N SER A 164 15.80 7.36 5.25
CA SER A 164 16.33 7.91 6.50
C SER A 164 17.63 7.22 6.95
N LEU A 165 17.76 5.91 6.70
CA LEU A 165 18.98 5.14 7.02
C LEU A 165 20.18 5.47 6.12
N TYR A 166 19.95 6.12 4.98
CA TYR A 166 21.02 6.64 4.11
C TYR A 166 21.34 8.09 4.42
N ILE A 167 20.32 8.92 4.70
CA ILE A 167 20.48 10.35 4.96
C ILE A 167 21.11 10.59 6.34
N ASN A 168 20.60 9.93 7.38
CA ASN A 168 20.96 10.26 8.76
C ASN A 168 22.20 9.52 9.28
N ASN A 169 22.72 8.53 8.53
CA ASN A 169 23.70 7.59 9.06
C ASN A 169 25.13 7.99 8.65
N VAL A 170 25.83 8.65 9.56
CA VAL A 170 27.13 9.31 9.31
C VAL A 170 28.30 8.33 9.14
N PHE A 171 28.21 7.12 9.70
CA PHE A 171 29.42 6.30 9.90
C PHE A 171 29.70 5.25 8.83
N ILE A 172 28.69 4.55 8.31
CA ILE A 172 28.89 3.51 7.29
C ILE A 172 27.72 3.56 6.33
N GLN A 173 27.95 3.96 5.08
CA GLN A 173 26.90 3.92 4.06
C GLN A 173 26.62 2.48 3.63
N SER A 174 25.37 2.18 3.29
CA SER A 174 25.00 0.87 2.78
C SER A 174 25.47 0.75 1.34
N ASN A 175 26.63 0.14 1.09
CA ASN A 175 27.14 0.00 -0.28
C ASN A 175 26.50 -1.16 -1.05
N THR A 176 25.79 -2.06 -0.36
CA THR A 176 25.12 -3.20 -0.97
C THR A 176 23.65 -3.30 -0.52
N PRO A 177 22.76 -3.85 -1.37
CA PRO A 177 21.35 -4.04 -1.03
C PRO A 177 21.13 -4.88 0.23
N GLN A 178 21.98 -5.87 0.47
CA GLN A 178 21.92 -6.75 1.64
C GLN A 178 22.21 -5.97 2.93
N MET A 179 23.21 -5.09 2.92
CA MET A 179 23.51 -4.23 4.07
C MET A 179 22.38 -3.25 4.36
N SER A 180 21.74 -2.71 3.32
CA SER A 180 20.53 -1.88 3.43
C SER A 180 19.42 -2.63 4.17
N PHE A 181 19.13 -3.84 3.73
CA PHE A 181 18.13 -4.71 4.36
C PHE A 181 18.45 -5.06 5.81
N LEU A 182 19.69 -5.48 6.12
CA LEU A 182 20.08 -5.80 7.50
C LEU A 182 20.02 -4.59 8.44
N LYS A 183 20.39 -3.40 7.95
CA LYS A 183 20.23 -2.16 8.73
C LYS A 183 18.77 -1.83 8.98
N PHE A 184 17.89 -2.02 8.00
CA PHE A 184 16.47 -1.84 8.19
C PHE A 184 15.92 -2.78 9.27
N LEU A 185 16.29 -4.07 9.23
CA LEU A 185 15.90 -5.01 10.28
C LEU A 185 16.43 -4.58 11.64
N LYS A 186 17.71 -4.18 11.72
CA LYS A 186 18.32 -3.69 12.97
C LYS A 186 17.58 -2.48 13.51
N PHE A 187 17.38 -1.46 12.67
CA PHE A 187 16.62 -0.26 13.00
C PHE A 187 15.25 -0.63 13.56
N PHE A 188 14.44 -1.42 12.85
CA PHE A 188 13.10 -1.79 13.33
C PHE A 188 13.09 -2.65 14.59
N SER A 189 14.12 -3.48 14.80
CA SER A 189 14.23 -4.30 16.01
C SER A 189 14.51 -3.48 17.28
N GLU A 190 15.16 -2.32 17.12
CA GLU A 190 15.60 -1.44 18.22
C GLU A 190 14.69 -0.20 18.37
N PHE A 191 14.06 0.25 17.29
CA PHE A 191 13.27 1.49 17.24
C PHE A 191 12.11 1.48 18.25
N ASP A 192 12.03 2.55 19.04
CA ASP A 192 10.91 2.80 19.95
C ASP A 192 10.08 3.97 19.44
N TRP A 193 9.04 3.66 18.69
CA TRP A 193 8.11 4.63 18.12
C TRP A 193 7.35 5.44 19.18
N ASN A 194 7.32 5.05 20.45
CA ASN A 194 6.68 5.89 21.47
C ASN A 194 7.53 7.12 21.80
N LEU A 195 8.85 6.99 21.72
CA LEU A 195 9.82 8.00 22.13
C LEU A 195 10.50 8.69 20.95
N GLN A 196 10.65 7.98 19.82
CA GLN A 196 11.45 8.41 18.69
C GLN A 196 10.59 8.78 17.48
N THR A 197 11.04 9.78 16.74
CA THR A 197 10.54 10.16 15.43
C THR A 197 11.49 9.65 14.35
N VAL A 198 11.05 9.66 13.09
CA VAL A 198 11.94 9.42 11.95
C VAL A 198 12.07 10.69 11.14
N LEU A 199 13.26 11.28 11.13
CA LEU A 199 13.57 12.42 10.29
C LEU A 199 13.99 11.95 8.89
N VAL A 200 13.40 12.55 7.86
CA VAL A 200 13.80 12.40 6.46
C VAL A 200 14.02 13.80 5.89
N ASN A 201 15.18 14.39 6.24
CA ASN A 201 15.54 15.74 5.82
C ASN A 201 16.20 15.70 4.43
N PHE A 202 15.39 15.77 3.37
CA PHE A 202 15.93 15.84 2.02
C PHE A 202 16.64 17.19 1.80
N ASN A 203 17.87 17.15 1.28
CA ASN A 203 18.68 18.33 0.95
C ASN A 203 18.85 19.38 2.08
N ASP A 204 18.70 18.96 3.34
CA ASP A 204 18.70 19.87 4.50
C ASP A 204 17.62 20.98 4.42
N ASP A 205 16.48 20.68 3.79
CA ASP A 205 15.36 21.61 3.60
C ASP A 205 14.64 21.99 4.91
N ILE A 206 14.78 21.20 5.98
CA ILE A 206 14.25 21.48 7.32
C ILE A 206 15.39 21.94 8.23
N THR A 207 15.20 23.05 8.94
CA THR A 207 16.22 23.56 9.86
C THR A 207 16.21 22.82 11.20
N ASN A 208 17.31 22.92 11.96
CA ASN A 208 17.40 22.31 13.30
C ASN A 208 16.42 22.93 14.29
N GLU A 209 16.10 24.21 14.14
CA GLU A 209 15.08 24.90 14.95
C GLU A 209 13.69 24.31 14.68
N GLU A 210 13.32 24.13 13.42
CA GLU A 210 12.03 23.53 13.02
C GLU A 210 11.91 22.09 13.52
N ILE A 211 12.98 21.29 13.42
CA ILE A 211 13.02 19.92 13.95
C ILE A 211 12.76 19.94 15.46
N SER A 212 13.47 20.79 16.20
CA SER A 212 13.33 20.90 17.65
C SER A 212 11.93 21.35 18.07
N GLU A 213 11.31 22.27 17.33
CA GLU A 213 9.93 22.70 17.57
C GLU A 213 8.92 21.57 17.35
N LEU A 214 9.08 20.79 16.28
CA LEU A 214 8.20 19.65 15.97
C LEU A 214 8.32 18.56 17.03
N GLU A 215 9.55 18.25 17.47
CA GLU A 215 9.79 17.27 18.53
C GLU A 215 9.22 17.73 19.87
N SER A 216 9.34 19.02 20.20
CA SER A 216 8.74 19.58 21.42
C SER A 216 7.21 19.46 21.41
N LYS A 217 6.55 19.81 20.30
CA LYS A 217 5.09 19.66 20.13
C LYS A 217 4.65 18.20 20.26
N LEU A 218 5.44 17.28 19.71
CA LEU A 218 5.17 15.85 19.79
C LEU A 218 5.32 15.30 21.22
N GLN A 219 6.34 15.74 21.96
CA GLN A 219 6.52 15.35 23.37
C GLN A 219 5.39 15.86 24.26
N GLN A 220 4.89 17.07 24.00
CA GLN A 220 3.77 17.66 24.75
C GLN A 220 2.45 16.91 24.53
N ASN A 221 2.20 16.36 23.33
CA ASN A 221 0.94 15.68 23.00
C ASN A 221 1.14 14.38 22.19
N ARG A 222 1.97 13.44 22.69
CA ARG A 222 2.32 12.22 21.94
C ARG A 222 1.12 11.40 21.50
N ALA A 223 0.05 11.38 22.30
CA ALA A 223 -1.18 10.64 22.04
C ALA A 223 -1.97 11.18 20.83
N GLY A 224 -1.78 12.46 20.46
CA GLY A 224 -2.40 13.07 19.29
C GLY A 224 -1.70 12.76 17.96
N TYR A 225 -0.51 12.13 17.99
CA TYR A 225 0.30 11.83 16.80
C TYR A 225 0.30 10.34 16.48
N PRO A 226 0.50 9.96 15.21
CA PRO A 226 0.57 8.56 14.82
C PRO A 226 1.72 7.83 15.54
N PRO A 227 1.62 6.50 15.74
CA PRO A 227 2.68 5.71 16.36
C PRO A 227 3.99 5.84 15.59
N LEU A 228 4.00 5.56 14.30
CA LEU A 228 5.14 5.91 13.46
C LEU A 228 4.94 7.36 13.01
N TYR A 229 5.85 8.26 13.40
CA TYR A 229 5.79 9.67 12.99
C TYR A 229 7.04 10.01 12.18
N ILE A 230 6.83 10.28 10.89
CA ILE A 230 7.87 10.67 9.94
C ILE A 230 7.82 12.18 9.73
N ILE A 231 8.95 12.85 9.96
CA ILE A 231 9.17 14.27 9.68
C ILE A 231 9.83 14.39 8.30
N MET A 232 9.23 15.16 7.39
CA MET A 232 9.78 15.42 6.07
C MET A 232 9.39 16.84 5.58
N PRO A 233 10.14 17.46 4.65
CA PRO A 233 9.95 18.87 4.29
C PRO A 233 8.63 19.16 3.57
N PHE A 234 8.00 18.15 2.97
CA PHE A 234 6.90 18.35 2.02
C PHE A 234 5.49 18.35 2.65
N ASP A 235 5.36 18.07 3.94
CA ASP A 235 4.05 17.91 4.60
C ASP A 235 3.86 18.73 5.88
N GLN A 236 4.75 19.67 6.17
CA GLN A 236 4.61 20.62 7.28
C GLN A 236 4.42 19.94 8.65
N GLY A 237 4.97 18.73 8.84
CA GLY A 237 4.85 17.99 10.10
C GLY A 237 3.49 17.30 10.30
N LEU A 238 2.68 17.13 9.25
CA LEU A 238 1.43 16.38 9.34
C LEU A 238 1.63 14.86 9.30
N SER A 239 2.81 14.41 8.85
CA SER A 239 3.14 13.00 8.65
C SER A 239 2.12 12.26 7.80
N VAL A 240 1.80 12.83 6.64
CA VAL A 240 0.60 12.47 5.84
C VAL A 240 0.54 10.98 5.47
N PHE A 241 1.69 10.34 5.25
CA PHE A 241 1.77 8.92 4.89
C PHE A 241 1.66 7.96 6.08
N THR A 242 1.81 8.46 7.31
CA THR A 242 1.74 7.63 8.53
C THR A 242 0.61 8.00 9.47
N LYS A 243 -0.25 8.94 9.08
CA LYS A 243 -1.39 9.46 9.86
C LYS A 243 -2.33 8.37 10.39
N TYR A 244 -2.58 7.32 9.60
CA TYR A 244 -3.52 6.25 9.96
C TYR A 244 -2.86 4.88 10.13
N VAL A 245 -1.83 4.58 9.33
CA VAL A 245 -1.11 3.30 9.31
C VAL A 245 0.39 3.57 9.18
N PRO A 246 1.27 2.74 9.75
CA PRO A 246 0.98 1.51 10.49
C PRO A 246 0.45 1.75 11.91
N THR A 247 -0.47 0.88 12.35
CA THR A 247 -0.97 0.85 13.73
C THR A 247 0.08 0.26 14.70
N LYS A 248 -0.07 0.48 16.01
CA LYS A 248 0.86 -0.03 17.04
C LYS A 248 1.04 -1.56 16.97
N GLU A 249 -0.04 -2.28 16.71
CA GLU A 249 -0.08 -3.74 16.61
C GLU A 249 0.77 -4.24 15.44
N ILE A 250 0.65 -3.59 14.29
CA ILE A 250 1.44 -3.88 13.09
C ILE A 250 2.91 -3.54 13.33
N LEU A 251 3.22 -2.40 13.96
CA LEU A 251 4.61 -2.05 14.30
C LEU A 251 5.24 -3.06 15.26
N ASN A 252 4.51 -3.47 16.31
CA ASN A 252 4.95 -4.53 17.23
C ASN A 252 5.25 -5.83 16.49
N ARG A 253 4.36 -6.23 15.58
CA ARG A 253 4.55 -7.42 14.77
C ARG A 253 5.79 -7.31 13.87
N VAL A 254 5.98 -6.19 13.17
CA VAL A 254 7.15 -5.96 12.32
C VAL A 254 8.44 -5.95 13.15
N LYS A 255 8.43 -5.33 14.33
CA LYS A 255 9.56 -5.33 15.27
C LYS A 255 9.93 -6.74 15.72
N GLN A 256 8.94 -7.56 16.07
CA GLN A 256 9.17 -8.97 16.44
C GLN A 256 9.74 -9.76 15.26
N LEU A 257 9.14 -9.64 14.07
CA LEU A 257 9.64 -10.29 12.85
C LEU A 257 11.07 -9.87 12.52
N ALA A 258 11.39 -8.59 12.67
CA ALA A 258 12.74 -8.06 12.43
C ALA A 258 13.75 -8.64 13.42
N LYS A 259 13.41 -8.71 14.70
CA LYS A 259 14.24 -9.32 15.74
C LYS A 259 14.52 -10.79 15.45
N GLU A 260 13.49 -11.58 15.13
CA GLU A 260 13.67 -13.00 14.80
C GLU A 260 14.45 -13.20 13.50
N SER A 261 14.24 -12.34 12.49
CA SER A 261 15.00 -12.38 11.24
C SER A 261 16.50 -12.11 11.48
N LEU A 262 16.84 -11.16 12.36
CA LEU A 262 18.24 -10.89 12.73
C LEU A 262 18.85 -12.06 13.52
N ASN A 263 18.12 -12.63 14.47
CA ASN A 263 18.56 -13.81 15.22
C ASN A 263 18.85 -14.97 14.27
N PHE A 264 17.97 -15.20 13.29
CA PHE A 264 18.15 -16.21 12.26
C PHE A 264 19.40 -15.96 11.41
N VAL A 265 19.61 -14.73 10.93
CA VAL A 265 20.82 -14.35 10.17
C VAL A 265 22.08 -14.52 11.02
N ASN A 266 22.08 -14.08 12.28
CA ASN A 266 23.21 -14.24 13.19
C ASN A 266 23.55 -15.72 13.39
N ASN A 267 22.54 -16.58 13.58
CA ASN A 267 22.75 -18.01 13.72
C ASN A 267 23.36 -18.64 12.46
N ILE A 268 22.92 -18.22 11.27
CA ILE A 268 23.51 -18.64 9.99
C ILE A 268 24.99 -18.25 9.90
N ILE A 269 25.30 -16.98 10.23
CA ILE A 269 26.67 -16.45 10.19
C ILE A 269 27.57 -17.21 11.17
N ILE A 270 27.13 -17.39 12.41
CA ILE A 270 27.90 -18.11 13.45
C ILE A 270 28.15 -19.56 13.06
N LYS A 271 27.13 -20.24 12.53
CA LYS A 271 27.24 -21.65 12.09
C LYS A 271 27.96 -21.82 10.75
N GLN A 272 28.32 -20.72 10.08
CA GLN A 272 28.89 -20.68 8.73
C GLN A 272 28.08 -21.49 7.71
N ASN A 273 26.77 -21.60 7.92
CA ASN A 273 25.89 -22.39 7.08
C ASN A 273 24.91 -21.48 6.33
N CYS A 274 25.30 -21.06 5.12
CA CYS A 274 24.47 -20.22 4.26
C CYS A 274 23.23 -20.95 3.69
N VAL A 275 23.04 -22.24 3.98
CA VAL A 275 21.82 -22.98 3.62
C VAL A 275 20.68 -22.47 4.49
N GLY A 276 19.58 -22.03 3.86
CA GLY A 276 18.36 -21.62 4.56
C GLY A 276 18.04 -20.13 4.52
N ILE A 277 18.87 -19.25 3.93
CA ILE A 277 18.55 -17.81 3.84
C ILE A 277 17.20 -17.50 3.18
N LYS A 278 16.74 -18.43 2.35
CA LYS A 278 15.43 -18.42 1.67
C LYS A 278 14.26 -18.41 2.68
N GLU A 279 14.43 -19.04 3.84
CA GLU A 279 13.41 -19.14 4.90
C GLU A 279 13.03 -17.77 5.48
N LEU A 280 13.91 -16.76 5.37
CA LEU A 280 13.59 -15.37 5.74
C LEU A 280 12.38 -14.80 4.97
N PHE A 281 12.09 -15.37 3.80
CA PHE A 281 11.00 -14.94 2.92
C PHE A 281 9.83 -15.93 2.92
N ILE A 282 9.75 -16.81 3.92
CA ILE A 282 8.64 -17.73 4.10
C ILE A 282 7.87 -17.29 5.36
N PRO A 283 6.56 -17.03 5.26
CA PRO A 283 5.77 -16.65 6.43
C PRO A 283 5.53 -17.84 7.34
N ASN A 284 5.43 -17.56 8.64
CA ASN A 284 4.84 -18.50 9.59
C ASN A 284 3.30 -18.31 9.62
N PHE A 285 2.55 -19.38 9.38
CA PHE A 285 1.09 -19.39 9.45
C PHE A 285 0.54 -19.82 10.82
N ASP A 286 1.42 -20.16 11.76
CA ASP A 286 1.01 -20.55 13.11
C ASP A 286 0.49 -19.34 13.89
N GLY A 287 -0.56 -19.56 14.69
CA GLY A 287 -1.24 -18.51 15.45
C GLY A 287 -2.36 -17.77 14.71
N TYR A 288 -2.55 -18.01 13.41
CA TYR A 288 -3.74 -17.55 12.69
C TYR A 288 -4.93 -18.48 12.90
N ASN A 289 -6.12 -17.92 13.04
CA ASN A 289 -7.34 -18.69 13.31
C ASN A 289 -7.93 -19.32 12.05
N VAL A 290 -7.83 -18.63 10.91
CA VAL A 290 -8.39 -19.09 9.64
C VAL A 290 -7.42 -18.80 8.49
N LEU A 291 -7.28 -19.74 7.56
CA LEU A 291 -6.51 -19.57 6.33
C LEU A 291 -7.43 -19.72 5.11
N ILE A 292 -7.54 -18.66 4.32
CA ILE A 292 -8.31 -18.65 3.07
C ILE A 292 -7.34 -18.94 1.92
N HIS A 293 -7.48 -20.10 1.29
CA HIS A 293 -6.68 -20.50 0.15
C HIS A 293 -7.34 -20.07 -1.15
N LEU A 294 -6.62 -19.33 -1.96
CA LEU A 294 -7.07 -18.80 -3.25
C LEU A 294 -6.71 -19.75 -4.39
N ARG A 295 -7.48 -19.72 -5.47
CA ARG A 295 -7.12 -20.44 -6.70
C ARG A 295 -5.98 -19.70 -7.41
N PRO A 296 -4.78 -20.30 -7.56
CA PRO A 296 -3.64 -19.61 -8.18
C PRO A 296 -3.91 -19.15 -9.62
N LEU A 297 -4.82 -19.82 -10.35
CA LEU A 297 -5.20 -19.43 -11.71
C LEU A 297 -5.92 -18.09 -11.81
N LEU A 298 -6.49 -17.61 -10.71
CA LEU A 298 -7.23 -16.36 -10.59
C LEU A 298 -6.44 -15.28 -9.85
N ASN A 299 -5.20 -15.57 -9.46
CA ASN A 299 -4.28 -14.58 -8.93
C ASN A 299 -3.40 -14.01 -10.07
N PRO A 300 -3.59 -12.75 -10.48
CA PRO A 300 -2.87 -12.16 -11.60
C PRO A 300 -1.39 -11.86 -11.27
N ARG A 301 -1.03 -11.80 -9.99
CA ARG A 301 0.33 -11.58 -9.48
C ARG A 301 1.04 -12.87 -9.07
N ARG A 302 0.44 -14.06 -9.26
CA ARG A 302 1.02 -15.36 -8.83
C ARG A 302 2.47 -15.60 -9.27
N HIS A 303 2.88 -14.97 -10.36
CA HIS A 303 4.21 -15.11 -10.93
C HIS A 303 5.30 -14.35 -10.17
N GLU A 304 4.90 -13.40 -9.33
CA GLU A 304 5.77 -12.64 -8.43
C GLU A 304 6.11 -13.43 -7.15
N GLN A 305 5.42 -14.56 -6.92
CA GLN A 305 5.62 -15.42 -5.75
C GLN A 305 7.05 -15.98 -5.75
N ILE A 306 7.70 -15.97 -4.58
CA ILE A 306 9.03 -16.56 -4.45
C ILE A 306 8.92 -18.09 -4.41
N LEU A 307 9.18 -18.74 -5.55
CA LEU A 307 9.29 -20.19 -5.66
C LEU A 307 10.76 -20.60 -5.64
N PHE A 308 11.21 -21.08 -4.48
CA PHE A 308 12.60 -21.49 -4.29
C PHE A 308 12.93 -22.89 -4.84
N THR A 309 11.91 -23.68 -5.17
CA THR A 309 11.99 -25.06 -5.64
C THR A 309 12.17 -25.19 -7.15
N SER A 310 11.83 -24.15 -7.93
CA SER A 310 11.89 -24.17 -9.40
C SER A 310 12.36 -22.82 -9.95
N PRO A 311 13.64 -22.45 -9.76
CA PRO A 311 14.18 -21.15 -10.19
C PRO A 311 14.11 -20.93 -11.71
N GLU A 312 14.09 -21.98 -12.52
CA GLU A 312 13.92 -21.96 -13.98
C GLU A 312 12.53 -21.48 -14.43
N ASN A 313 11.52 -21.53 -13.57
CA ASN A 313 10.16 -21.07 -13.88
C ASN A 313 9.95 -19.57 -13.63
N ARG A 314 11.03 -18.81 -13.41
CA ARG A 314 10.94 -17.36 -13.22
C ARG A 314 10.55 -16.68 -14.53
N ILE A 315 9.66 -15.70 -14.41
CA ILE A 315 9.31 -14.86 -15.56
C ILE A 315 10.52 -14.02 -15.94
N VAL A 316 10.94 -14.16 -17.19
CA VAL A 316 11.91 -13.26 -17.82
C VAL A 316 11.14 -12.08 -18.39
N VAL A 317 11.59 -10.87 -18.05
CA VAL A 317 11.09 -9.64 -18.68
C VAL A 317 11.73 -9.57 -20.06
N GLU A 318 10.89 -9.67 -21.09
CA GLU A 318 11.32 -9.56 -22.48
C GLU A 318 11.14 -8.13 -22.98
N LYS A 319 11.95 -7.75 -23.97
CA LYS A 319 11.78 -6.45 -24.63
C LYS A 319 10.41 -6.43 -25.32
N TYR A 320 9.66 -5.37 -25.06
CA TYR A 320 8.38 -5.17 -25.73
C TYR A 320 8.59 -5.11 -27.25
N SER A 321 7.77 -5.88 -27.95
CA SER A 321 7.75 -5.95 -29.41
C SER A 321 6.37 -5.50 -29.87
N PRO A 322 6.26 -4.34 -30.55
CA PRO A 322 4.97 -3.78 -30.94
C PRO A 322 4.28 -4.68 -31.96
N GLY A 323 3.05 -5.07 -31.66
CA GLY A 323 2.17 -5.82 -32.55
C GLY A 323 1.25 -4.89 -33.34
N ASN A 324 0.87 -5.30 -34.55
CA ASN A 324 -0.11 -4.55 -35.37
C ASN A 324 -1.50 -4.48 -34.73
N ASP A 325 -1.83 -5.41 -33.83
CA ASP A 325 -3.11 -5.51 -33.12
C ASP A 325 -3.00 -5.19 -31.62
N ASP A 326 -2.00 -4.40 -31.23
CA ASP A 326 -1.83 -4.04 -29.82
C ASP A 326 -3.06 -3.30 -29.30
N LYS A 327 -3.50 -3.72 -28.11
CA LYS A 327 -4.63 -3.14 -27.39
C LYS A 327 -4.15 -2.77 -26.00
N LEU A 328 -4.77 -1.75 -25.42
CA LEU A 328 -4.56 -1.42 -24.02
C LEU A 328 -4.94 -2.67 -23.18
N PRO A 329 -4.03 -3.20 -22.35
CA PRO A 329 -4.34 -4.33 -21.48
C PRO A 329 -5.37 -3.93 -20.41
N ILE A 330 -5.92 -4.92 -19.70
CA ILE A 330 -6.72 -4.63 -18.51
C ILE A 330 -5.77 -4.11 -17.42
N VAL A 331 -5.85 -2.80 -17.17
CA VAL A 331 -4.98 -2.08 -16.23
C VAL A 331 -5.56 -2.15 -14.83
N ASP A 332 -4.69 -2.33 -13.82
CA ASP A 332 -5.04 -2.18 -12.41
C ASP A 332 -6.19 -3.08 -11.92
N PHE A 333 -6.36 -4.24 -12.55
CA PHE A 333 -7.38 -5.22 -12.15
C PHE A 333 -6.75 -6.39 -11.39
N ASN A 334 -6.94 -6.41 -10.07
CA ASN A 334 -6.58 -7.54 -9.22
C ASN A 334 -7.78 -8.04 -8.41
N PRO A 335 -8.38 -9.21 -8.74
CA PRO A 335 -9.52 -9.73 -8.01
C PRO A 335 -9.17 -10.12 -6.57
N VAL A 336 -7.92 -10.49 -6.28
CA VAL A 336 -7.47 -10.82 -4.92
C VAL A 336 -7.52 -9.58 -4.04
N GLU A 337 -6.95 -8.47 -4.52
CA GLU A 337 -6.98 -7.19 -3.78
C GLU A 337 -8.41 -6.67 -3.63
N LYS A 338 -9.23 -6.74 -4.69
CA LYS A 338 -10.66 -6.35 -4.60
C LYS A 338 -11.40 -7.18 -3.55
N TYR A 339 -11.21 -8.50 -3.55
CA TYR A 339 -11.79 -9.39 -2.54
C TYR A 339 -11.31 -9.05 -1.13
N LEU A 340 -10.00 -8.84 -0.95
CA LEU A 340 -9.40 -8.47 0.32
C LEU A 340 -9.91 -7.11 0.84
N THR A 341 -10.07 -6.12 -0.03
CA THR A 341 -10.71 -4.84 0.29
C THR A 341 -12.15 -5.04 0.76
N THR A 342 -12.93 -5.87 0.06
CA THR A 342 -14.31 -6.18 0.47
C THR A 342 -14.36 -6.87 1.85
N LEU A 343 -13.45 -7.81 2.11
CA LEU A 343 -13.34 -8.46 3.42
C LEU A 343 -13.03 -7.44 4.53
N ARG A 344 -12.05 -6.54 4.31
CA ARG A 344 -11.67 -5.51 5.28
C ARG A 344 -12.79 -4.52 5.56
N ASN A 345 -13.50 -4.07 4.52
CA ASN A 345 -14.60 -3.13 4.68
C ASN A 345 -15.77 -3.74 5.46
N ASN A 346 -16.08 -5.03 5.21
CA ASN A 346 -17.24 -5.69 5.81
C ASN A 346 -16.93 -6.32 7.17
N TYR A 347 -15.72 -6.85 7.36
CA TYR A 347 -15.34 -7.66 8.54
C TYR A 347 -14.11 -7.15 9.30
N GLY A 348 -13.51 -6.01 8.92
CA GLY A 348 -12.33 -5.45 9.59
C GLY A 348 -12.52 -5.12 11.07
N LYS A 349 -13.78 -4.99 11.53
CA LYS A 349 -14.12 -4.86 12.96
C LYS A 349 -13.95 -6.18 13.73
N TYR A 350 -14.18 -7.32 13.06
CA TYR A 350 -14.19 -8.65 13.67
C TYR A 350 -12.88 -9.40 13.46
N ALA A 351 -12.17 -9.11 12.38
CA ALA A 351 -10.95 -9.82 12.01
C ALA A 351 -9.94 -8.91 11.32
N ILE A 352 -8.67 -9.32 11.40
CA ILE A 352 -7.56 -8.73 10.67
C ILE A 352 -7.12 -9.71 9.58
N PHE A 353 -7.03 -9.23 8.35
CA PHE A 353 -6.70 -10.03 7.17
C PHE A 353 -5.30 -9.71 6.67
N PHE A 354 -4.42 -10.70 6.59
CA PHE A 354 -3.02 -10.59 6.19
C PHE A 354 -2.75 -11.35 4.89
N HIS A 355 -1.95 -10.78 3.99
CA HIS A 355 -1.72 -11.34 2.64
C HIS A 355 -0.35 -10.90 2.10
N ASP A 356 0.23 -11.72 1.22
CA ASP A 356 1.41 -11.35 0.43
C ASP A 356 0.97 -10.79 -0.92
N SER A 357 0.96 -9.46 -1.05
CA SER A 357 0.57 -8.77 -2.28
C SER A 357 1.40 -9.16 -3.51
N PHE A 358 2.61 -9.70 -3.33
CA PHE A 358 3.48 -10.13 -4.42
C PHE A 358 3.33 -11.63 -4.71
N GLY A 359 2.11 -12.02 -5.04
CA GLY A 359 1.79 -13.36 -5.57
C GLY A 359 1.37 -14.41 -4.55
N GLY A 360 1.16 -14.04 -3.29
CA GLY A 360 0.63 -14.94 -2.27
C GLY A 360 -0.74 -15.50 -2.63
N ASN A 361 -0.96 -16.79 -2.38
CA ASN A 361 -2.23 -17.47 -2.64
C ASN A 361 -3.00 -17.84 -1.36
N THR A 362 -2.58 -17.32 -0.20
CA THR A 362 -3.23 -17.57 1.09
C THR A 362 -3.44 -16.24 1.80
N ILE A 363 -4.68 -15.97 2.22
CA ILE A 363 -5.02 -14.86 3.12
C ILE A 363 -5.14 -15.46 4.52
N ALA A 364 -4.33 -14.97 5.45
CA ALA A 364 -4.35 -15.40 6.84
C ALA A 364 -5.22 -14.45 7.67
N VAL A 365 -6.11 -15.02 8.50
CA VAL A 365 -7.12 -14.27 9.24
C VAL A 365 -6.90 -14.47 10.73
N LEU A 366 -6.92 -13.36 11.46
CA LEU A 366 -6.85 -13.32 12.92
C LEU A 366 -8.12 -12.68 13.47
N TRP A 367 -8.87 -13.39 14.29
CA TRP A 367 -10.06 -12.85 14.96
C TRP A 367 -9.65 -11.82 16.02
N ASN A 368 -10.39 -10.72 16.11
CA ASN A 368 -10.26 -9.81 17.22
C ASN A 368 -10.75 -10.53 18.50
N PRO A 369 -9.95 -10.67 19.57
CA PRO A 369 -10.34 -11.44 20.76
C PRO A 369 -11.68 -11.02 21.37
N LYS A 370 -12.03 -9.73 21.26
CA LYS A 370 -13.29 -9.17 21.77
C LYS A 370 -14.55 -9.73 21.10
N VAL A 371 -14.44 -10.35 19.92
CA VAL A 371 -15.62 -10.93 19.25
C VAL A 371 -16.16 -12.15 19.96
N PHE A 372 -15.33 -12.86 20.73
CA PHE A 372 -15.75 -14.05 21.48
C PHE A 372 -16.46 -13.70 22.80
N GLU A 373 -16.53 -12.43 23.17
CA GLU A 373 -17.29 -11.97 24.33
C GLU A 373 -18.80 -12.09 24.04
N THR A 374 -19.54 -12.67 24.98
CA THR A 374 -21.01 -12.72 24.91
C THR A 374 -21.59 -11.37 25.30
N VAL A 375 -22.45 -10.80 24.45
CA VAL A 375 -23.02 -9.47 24.67
C VAL A 375 -24.55 -9.49 24.67
N ASP A 376 -25.15 -8.58 25.44
CA ASP A 376 -26.61 -8.43 25.44
C ASP A 376 -27.12 -8.04 24.06
N PHE A 377 -28.32 -8.51 23.73
CA PHE A 377 -28.96 -8.24 22.45
C PHE A 377 -29.15 -6.73 22.23
N LYS A 378 -28.52 -6.22 21.17
CA LYS A 378 -28.72 -4.87 20.63
C LYS A 378 -28.68 -4.96 19.11
N VAL A 379 -29.61 -4.28 18.43
CA VAL A 379 -29.72 -4.28 16.95
C VAL A 379 -28.39 -3.91 16.28
N SER A 380 -27.64 -2.96 16.86
CA SER A 380 -26.33 -2.53 16.34
C SER A 380 -25.20 -3.56 16.48
N ARG A 381 -25.43 -4.67 17.19
CA ARG A 381 -24.45 -5.73 17.48
C ARG A 381 -24.83 -7.09 16.89
N VAL A 382 -25.90 -7.16 16.09
CA VAL A 382 -26.39 -8.42 15.52
C VAL A 382 -25.47 -8.95 14.40
N ASN A 383 -24.78 -8.05 13.70
CA ASN A 383 -23.89 -8.43 12.59
C ASN A 383 -22.81 -9.41 13.05
N ALA A 384 -22.57 -10.46 12.25
CA ALA A 384 -21.64 -11.56 12.53
C ALA A 384 -21.94 -12.35 13.82
N GLY A 385 -23.11 -12.16 14.43
CA GLY A 385 -23.54 -12.85 15.64
C GLY A 385 -24.77 -13.74 15.44
N MET A 386 -25.00 -14.64 16.39
CA MET A 386 -26.21 -15.44 16.53
C MET A 386 -26.78 -15.32 17.94
N LEU A 387 -28.09 -15.49 18.09
CA LEU A 387 -28.76 -15.41 19.39
C LEU A 387 -28.70 -16.77 20.09
N VAL A 388 -28.13 -16.80 21.29
CA VAL A 388 -28.08 -17.96 22.18
C VAL A 388 -28.53 -17.50 23.57
N ASP A 389 -29.60 -18.07 24.10
CA ASP A 389 -30.17 -17.75 25.42
C ASP A 389 -30.38 -16.25 25.67
N GLY A 390 -30.88 -15.53 24.66
CA GLY A 390 -31.16 -14.09 24.73
C GLY A 390 -29.92 -13.19 24.62
N LYS A 391 -28.73 -13.76 24.42
CA LYS A 391 -27.47 -13.02 24.20
C LYS A 391 -26.92 -13.26 22.80
N ILE A 392 -26.11 -12.33 22.32
CA ILE A 392 -25.43 -12.44 21.03
C ILE A 392 -24.05 -13.07 21.24
N VAL A 393 -23.78 -14.13 20.49
CA VAL A 393 -22.51 -14.85 20.41
C VAL A 393 -22.00 -14.77 18.98
N PHE A 394 -20.68 -14.64 18.78
CA PHE A 394 -20.09 -14.59 17.44
C PHE A 394 -20.34 -15.88 16.65
N ASN A 395 -20.94 -15.75 15.46
CA ASN A 395 -21.25 -16.87 14.58
C ASN A 395 -20.11 -17.06 13.57
N MET A 396 -19.06 -17.75 14.01
CA MET A 396 -17.88 -18.01 13.18
C MET A 396 -18.21 -18.74 11.88
N GLU A 397 -19.14 -19.71 11.92
CA GLU A 397 -19.53 -20.51 10.77
C GLU A 397 -20.16 -19.65 9.67
N ALA A 398 -21.11 -18.79 10.04
CA ALA A 398 -21.75 -17.89 9.09
C ALA A 398 -20.76 -16.88 8.48
N VAL A 399 -19.84 -16.34 9.28
CA VAL A 399 -18.81 -15.43 8.77
C VAL A 399 -17.87 -16.13 7.78
N ILE A 400 -17.51 -17.39 8.03
CA ILE A 400 -16.69 -18.17 7.10
C ILE A 400 -17.47 -18.52 5.82
N GLU A 401 -18.77 -18.81 5.93
CA GLU A 401 -19.64 -18.97 4.77
C GLU A 401 -19.70 -17.69 3.93
N ASP A 402 -19.82 -16.51 4.56
CA ASP A 402 -19.77 -15.23 3.88
C ASP A 402 -18.45 -15.03 3.12
N PHE A 403 -17.31 -15.47 3.69
CA PHE A 403 -16.02 -15.43 2.99
C PHE A 403 -16.05 -16.27 1.70
N TYR A 404 -16.66 -17.46 1.72
CA TYR A 404 -16.86 -18.26 0.50
C TYR A 404 -17.79 -17.57 -0.50
N ILE A 405 -18.87 -16.94 -0.03
CA ILE A 405 -19.84 -16.25 -0.89
C ILE A 405 -19.19 -15.05 -1.57
N LEU A 406 -18.52 -14.18 -0.82
CA LEU A 406 -17.82 -13.01 -1.33
C LEU A 406 -16.67 -13.40 -2.26
N GLY A 407 -15.98 -14.49 -1.94
CA GLY A 407 -14.86 -15.03 -2.70
C GLY A 407 -15.25 -16.04 -3.76
N LYS A 408 -16.52 -16.07 -4.20
CA LYS A 408 -17.02 -17.08 -5.14
C LYS A 408 -16.10 -17.22 -6.35
N ASP A 409 -15.81 -18.47 -6.71
CA ASP A 409 -14.84 -18.88 -7.73
C ASP A 409 -13.36 -18.55 -7.46
N LEU A 410 -13.04 -17.49 -6.72
CA LEU A 410 -11.69 -17.11 -6.33
C LEU A 410 -11.13 -17.99 -5.20
N VAL A 411 -11.94 -18.25 -4.18
CA VAL A 411 -11.58 -19.06 -3.02
C VAL A 411 -11.62 -20.54 -3.40
N LYS A 412 -10.54 -21.25 -3.08
CA LYS A 412 -10.41 -22.70 -3.25
C LYS A 412 -10.94 -23.42 -2.03
N THR A 413 -10.42 -23.11 -0.86
CA THR A 413 -10.77 -23.71 0.44
C THR A 413 -10.48 -22.70 1.55
N ILE A 414 -11.11 -22.90 2.70
CA ILE A 414 -10.88 -22.15 3.93
C ILE A 414 -10.65 -23.16 5.05
N ASP A 415 -9.46 -23.11 5.66
CA ASP A 415 -9.08 -23.99 6.76
C ASP A 415 -9.21 -23.24 8.09
N LYS A 416 -9.84 -23.88 9.08
CA LYS A 416 -9.91 -23.41 10.47
C LYS A 416 -8.78 -24.07 11.25
N ARG A 417 -8.08 -23.28 12.06
CA ARG A 417 -6.96 -23.75 12.89
C ARG A 417 -7.27 -23.72 14.37
#